data_AF-A0A351EZM3-F1
#
_entry.id   AF-A0A351EZM3-F1
#
_cell.length_a   1.000
_cell.length_b   1.000
_cell.length_c   1.000
_cell.angle_alpha   90.00
_cell.angle_beta   90.00
_cell.angle_gamma   90.00
#
_symmetry.space_group_name_H-M   'P 1'
#
loop_
_entity.id
_entity.type
_entity.pdbx_description
1 polymer ?
#
loop_
_entity_poly.entity_id
_entity_poly.type
_entity_poly.pdbx_seq_one_letter_code
_entity_poly.pdbx_strand_id
1 'polypeptide(L)'
;SLSYFNQALKLEPNYFDAIYSIGALYYNSAANMTKELNKYANDYSKEGTKKYNEIKSSMDALFDQALPYFEKAEGINSNDAGVLQALSEIYARKNILDKAQQYKDRLDSIQSK
;
A
#
# COMPACT_ATOMS: atom_id res chain seq x y z
N SER A 1 0.94 10.08 15.47
CA SER A 1 0.85 8.73 14.89
C SER A 1 -0.59 8.23 14.97
N LEU A 2 -0.94 7.18 14.18
CA LEU A 2 -2.26 6.53 13.96
C LEU A 2 -3.45 6.94 14.85
N SER A 3 -3.29 6.99 16.17
CA SER A 3 -4.29 7.52 17.13
C SER A 3 -4.88 8.88 16.73
N TYR A 4 -4.06 9.85 16.31
CA TYR A 4 -4.55 11.18 15.92
C TYR A 4 -5.41 11.14 14.66
N PHE A 5 -5.02 10.35 13.66
CA PHE A 5 -5.82 10.18 12.44
C PHE A 5 -7.15 9.49 12.75
N ASN A 6 -7.15 8.46 13.61
CA ASN A 6 -8.37 7.81 14.05
C ASN A 6 -9.30 8.76 14.84
N GLN A 7 -8.76 9.69 15.62
CA GLN A 7 -9.57 10.73 16.26
C GLN A 7 -10.19 11.68 15.24
N ALA A 8 -9.42 12.10 14.24
CA ALA A 8 -9.93 12.93 13.14
C ALA A 8 -11.08 12.22 12.41
N LEU A 9 -10.95 10.92 12.13
CA LEU A 9 -12.01 10.13 11.47
C LEU A 9 -13.26 9.89 12.33
N LYS A 10 -13.18 10.08 13.66
CA LYS A 10 -14.39 10.08 14.51
C LYS A 10 -15.19 11.37 14.35
N LEU A 11 -14.53 12.49 14.02
CA LEU A 11 -15.15 13.79 13.82
C LEU A 11 -15.61 13.96 12.37
N GLU A 12 -14.73 13.64 11.42
CA GLU A 12 -15.00 13.68 9.99
C GLU A 12 -14.64 12.33 9.34
N PRO A 13 -15.60 11.41 9.19
CA PRO A 13 -15.35 10.07 8.67
C PRO A 13 -14.76 10.02 7.26
N ASN A 14 -14.91 11.09 6.48
CA ASN A 14 -14.41 11.20 5.10
C ASN A 14 -13.26 12.20 4.97
N TYR A 15 -12.56 12.51 6.08
CA TYR A 15 -11.42 13.41 6.01
C TYR A 15 -10.26 12.75 5.25
N PHE A 16 -10.06 13.20 4.01
CA PHE A 16 -9.11 12.62 3.07
C PHE A 16 -7.70 12.49 3.65
N ASP A 17 -7.15 13.56 4.23
CA ASP A 17 -5.77 13.56 4.72
C ASP A 17 -5.54 12.51 5.81
N ALA A 18 -6.52 12.33 6.70
CA ALA A 18 -6.43 11.31 7.75
C ALA A 18 -6.52 9.90 7.16
N ILE A 19 -7.42 9.65 6.21
CA ILE A 19 -7.54 8.36 5.52
C ILE A 19 -6.25 8.04 4.75
N TYR A 20 -5.78 8.98 3.93
CA TYR A 20 -4.54 8.85 3.17
C TYR A 20 -3.35 8.58 4.09
N SER A 21 -3.23 9.34 5.18
CA SER A 21 -2.10 9.21 6.12
C SER A 21 -2.08 7.86 6.82
N ILE A 22 -3.25 7.26 7.12
CA ILE A 22 -3.30 5.90 7.68
C ILE A 22 -2.86 4.87 6.64
N GLY A 23 -3.36 4.96 5.41
CA GLY A 23 -2.92 4.08 4.31
C GLY A 23 -1.41 4.17 4.07
N ALA A 24 -0.88 5.40 4.00
CA ALA A 24 0.54 5.67 3.82
C ALA A 24 1.40 5.14 4.98
N LEU A 25 0.90 5.17 6.23
CA LEU A 25 1.61 4.60 7.38
C LEU A 25 1.84 3.09 7.19
N TYR A 26 0.79 2.34 6.87
CA TYR A 26 0.90 0.89 6.65
C TYR A 26 1.72 0.55 5.41
N TYR A 27 1.50 1.26 4.31
CA TYR A 27 2.25 1.08 3.07
C TYR A 27 3.74 1.33 3.27
N ASN A 28 4.13 2.42 3.96
CA ASN A 28 5.53 2.74 4.21
C ASN A 28 6.18 1.70 5.14
N SER A 29 5.45 1.19 6.13
CA SER A 29 5.90 0.07 6.95
C SER A 29 6.19 -1.17 6.09
N ALA A 30 5.30 -1.52 5.15
CA ALA A 30 5.50 -2.64 4.23
C ALA A 30 6.70 -2.40 3.30
N ALA A 31 6.79 -1.22 2.69
CA ALA A 31 7.87 -0.86 1.78
C ALA A 31 9.25 -0.98 2.44
N ASN A 32 9.37 -0.58 3.70
CA ASN A 32 10.61 -0.70 4.48
C ASN A 32 11.05 -2.16 4.71
N MET A 33 10.11 -3.12 4.71
CA MET A 33 10.43 -4.55 4.84
C MET A 33 11.09 -5.14 3.60
N THR A 34 10.97 -4.49 2.45
CA THR A 34 11.58 -4.95 1.18
C THR A 34 13.09 -5.15 1.32
N LYS A 35 13.78 -4.27 2.06
CA LYS A 35 15.23 -4.38 2.29
C LYS A 35 15.58 -5.65 3.07
N GLU A 36 14.81 -5.98 4.10
CA GLU A 36 15.00 -7.20 4.88
C GLU A 36 14.64 -8.45 4.07
N LEU A 37 13.56 -8.40 3.30
CA LEU A 37 13.14 -9.50 2.43
C LEU A 37 14.24 -9.86 1.42
N ASN A 38 14.84 -8.84 0.78
CA ASN A 38 15.87 -9.02 -0.23
C ASN A 38 17.15 -9.68 0.29
N LYS A 39 17.45 -9.59 1.60
CA LYS A 39 18.60 -10.30 2.20
C LYS A 39 18.50 -11.82 2.05
N TYR A 40 17.28 -12.35 2.00
CA TYR A 40 17.01 -13.78 1.93
C TYR A 40 16.53 -14.23 0.54
N ALA A 41 16.37 -13.32 -0.43
CA ALA A 41 15.79 -13.61 -1.73
C ALA A 41 16.61 -14.62 -2.57
N ASN A 42 17.91 -14.73 -2.32
CA ASN A 42 18.82 -15.66 -2.99
C ASN A 42 19.33 -16.76 -2.05
N ASP A 43 18.78 -16.86 -0.83
CA ASP A 43 19.11 -17.93 0.13
C ASP A 43 18.11 -19.07 -0.01
N TYR A 44 18.44 -20.03 -0.86
CA TYR A 44 17.61 -21.21 -1.14
C TYR A 44 17.74 -22.32 -0.08
N SER A 45 18.44 -22.07 1.04
CA SER A 45 18.41 -22.98 2.18
C SER A 45 17.00 -23.05 2.79
N LYS A 46 16.76 -24.07 3.61
CA LYS A 46 15.49 -24.22 4.33
C LYS A 46 15.25 -23.03 5.25
N GLU A 47 16.30 -22.57 5.92
CA GLU A 47 16.29 -21.44 6.84
C GLU A 47 16.06 -20.11 6.10
N GLY A 48 16.76 -19.89 4.99
CA GLY A 48 16.60 -18.73 4.12
C GLY A 48 15.19 -18.62 3.54
N THR A 49 14.69 -19.71 2.96
CA THR A 49 13.32 -19.80 2.43
C THR A 49 12.28 -19.52 3.53
N LYS A 50 12.48 -20.07 4.73
CA LYS A 50 11.60 -19.81 5.88
C LYS A 50 11.59 -18.32 6.24
N LYS A 51 12.77 -17.68 6.34
CA LYS A 51 12.89 -16.25 6.67
C LYS A 51 12.28 -15.35 5.60
N TYR A 52 12.52 -15.67 4.33
CA TYR A 52 11.89 -14.97 3.21
C TYR A 52 10.36 -15.01 3.31
N ASN A 53 9.79 -16.20 3.52
CA ASN A 53 8.33 -16.37 3.62
C ASN A 53 7.73 -15.65 4.85
N GLU A 54 8.41 -15.67 6.01
CA GLU A 54 7.98 -14.94 7.22
C GLU A 54 7.90 -13.42 6.97
N ILE A 55 8.94 -12.85 6.34
CA ILE A 55 9.00 -11.41 6.03
C ILE A 55 7.98 -11.07 4.95
N LYS A 56 7.85 -11.90 3.91
CA LYS A 56 6.88 -11.70 2.83
C LYS A 56 5.45 -11.67 3.36
N SER A 57 5.09 -12.63 4.21
CA SER A 57 3.77 -12.69 4.86
C SER A 57 3.47 -11.45 5.69
N SER A 58 4.44 -11.00 6.49
CA SER A 58 4.31 -9.78 7.31
C SER A 58 4.17 -8.52 6.45
N MET A 59 4.93 -8.43 5.36
CA MET A 59 4.85 -7.32 4.41
C MET A 59 3.49 -7.30 3.69
N ASP A 60 2.98 -8.45 3.28
CA ASP A 60 1.67 -8.57 2.61
C ASP A 60 0.53 -8.18 3.55
N ALA A 61 0.59 -8.58 4.83
CA ALA A 61 -0.39 -8.17 5.83
C ALA A 61 -0.47 -6.65 6.00
N LEU A 62 0.67 -5.94 5.93
CA LEU A 62 0.68 -4.48 5.99
C LEU A 62 0.09 -3.84 4.72
N PHE A 63 0.36 -4.40 3.53
CA PHE A 63 -0.30 -3.94 2.31
C PHE A 63 -1.81 -4.18 2.34
N ASP A 64 -2.25 -5.30 2.93
CA ASP A 64 -3.67 -5.59 3.14
C ASP A 64 -4.33 -4.61 4.11
N GLN A 65 -3.59 -4.14 5.13
CA GLN A 65 -4.06 -3.06 6.01
C GLN A 65 -4.11 -1.71 5.29
N ALA A 66 -3.18 -1.42 4.39
CA ALA A 66 -3.14 -0.16 3.65
C ALA A 66 -4.26 -0.05 2.61
N LEU A 67 -4.57 -1.16 1.91
CA LEU A 67 -5.49 -1.20 0.78
C LEU A 67 -6.85 -0.51 1.01
N PRO A 68 -7.64 -0.85 2.05
CA PRO A 68 -8.97 -0.26 2.22
C PRO A 68 -8.94 1.25 2.46
N TYR A 69 -7.84 1.78 3.02
CA TYR A 69 -7.69 3.23 3.20
C TYR A 69 -7.41 3.92 1.87
N PHE A 70 -6.57 3.35 1.01
CA PHE A 70 -6.34 3.91 -0.31
C PHE A 70 -7.57 3.78 -1.22
N GLU A 71 -8.32 2.69 -1.15
CA GLU A 71 -9.60 2.56 -1.87
C GLU A 71 -10.60 3.62 -1.41
N LYS A 72 -10.68 3.87 -0.09
CA LYS A 72 -11.54 4.92 0.45
C LYS A 72 -11.06 6.32 0.05
N ALA A 73 -9.75 6.57 0.08
CA ALA A 73 -9.15 7.83 -0.35
C ALA A 73 -9.45 8.10 -1.83
N GLU A 74 -9.38 7.08 -2.69
CA GLU A 74 -9.70 7.17 -4.11
C GLU A 74 -11.17 7.52 -4.34
N GLY A 75 -12.08 6.96 -3.54
CA GLY A 75 -13.49 7.32 -3.57
C GLY A 75 -13.80 8.76 -3.17
N ILE A 76 -12.86 9.45 -2.49
CA ILE A 76 -13.00 10.85 -2.07
C ILE A 76 -12.29 11.79 -3.06
N ASN A 77 -11.04 11.47 -3.43
CA ASN A 77 -10.26 12.18 -4.43
C ASN A 77 -9.67 11.19 -5.43
N SER A 78 -10.38 11.01 -6.55
CA SER A 78 -10.09 9.99 -7.55
C SER A 78 -8.87 10.30 -8.43
N ASN A 79 -8.34 11.52 -8.37
CA ASN A 79 -7.18 11.94 -9.18
C ASN A 79 -5.93 12.22 -8.34
N ASP A 80 -5.92 11.83 -7.06
CA ASP A 80 -4.72 11.94 -6.24
C ASP A 80 -3.63 10.98 -6.74
N ALA A 81 -2.51 11.53 -7.20
CA ALA A 81 -1.43 10.74 -7.79
C ALA A 81 -0.82 9.74 -6.81
N GLY A 82 -0.70 10.10 -5.52
CA GLY A 82 -0.16 9.23 -4.49
C GLY A 82 -1.08 8.04 -4.21
N VAL A 83 -2.40 8.27 -4.17
CA VAL A 83 -3.40 7.21 -4.03
C VAL A 83 -3.37 6.26 -5.23
N LEU A 84 -3.37 6.81 -6.46
CA LEU A 84 -3.34 6.00 -7.68
C LEU A 84 -2.07 5.14 -7.75
N GLN A 85 -0.92 5.71 -7.41
CA GLN A 85 0.34 4.97 -7.34
C GLN A 85 0.28 3.84 -6.31
N ALA A 86 -0.16 4.14 -5.08
CA ALA A 86 -0.24 3.14 -4.01
C ALA A 86 -1.19 1.99 -4.39
N LEU A 87 -2.35 2.29 -4.97
CA LEU A 87 -3.30 1.27 -5.43
C LEU A 87 -2.72 0.41 -6.55
N SER A 88 -2.08 1.02 -7.55
CA SER A 88 -1.41 0.30 -8.63
C SER A 88 -0.41 -0.73 -8.07
N GLU A 89 0.46 -0.30 -7.16
CA GLU A 89 1.50 -1.15 -6.60
C GLU A 89 0.97 -2.24 -5.65
N ILE A 90 -0.01 -1.92 -4.79
CA ILE A 90 -0.62 -2.92 -3.90
C ILE A 90 -1.32 -3.99 -4.73
N TYR A 91 -2.11 -3.60 -5.74
CA TYR A 91 -2.81 -4.56 -6.59
C TYR A 91 -1.85 -5.43 -7.41
N ALA A 92 -0.74 -4.87 -7.91
CA ALA A 92 0.30 -5.64 -8.58
C ALA A 92 0.92 -6.70 -7.65
N ARG A 93 1.23 -6.33 -6.40
CA ARG A 93 1.78 -7.24 -5.39
C ARG A 93 0.82 -8.37 -5.01
N LYS A 94 -0.49 -8.11 -5.05
CA LYS A 94 -1.55 -9.12 -4.85
C LYS A 94 -1.87 -9.93 -6.10
N ASN A 95 -1.13 -9.73 -7.20
CA ASN A 95 -1.35 -10.36 -8.49
C ASN A 95 -2.75 -10.08 -9.10
N ILE A 96 -3.32 -8.91 -8.79
CA ILE A 96 -4.59 -8.42 -9.37
C ILE A 96 -4.23 -7.42 -10.47
N LEU A 97 -3.68 -7.94 -11.56
CA LEU A 97 -2.98 -7.15 -12.58
C LEU A 97 -3.91 -6.20 -13.34
N ASP A 98 -5.16 -6.59 -13.59
CA ASP A 98 -6.13 -5.72 -14.30
C ASP A 98 -6.37 -4.41 -13.54
N LYS A 99 -6.54 -4.49 -12.21
CA LYS A 99 -6.69 -3.29 -11.36
C LYS A 99 -5.41 -2.50 -11.29
N ALA A 100 -4.26 -3.17 -11.15
CA ALA A 100 -2.97 -2.50 -11.13
C ALA A 100 -2.77 -1.65 -12.40
N GLN A 101 -3.04 -2.24 -13.56
CA GLN A 101 -2.95 -1.56 -14.84
C GLN A 101 -3.95 -0.41 -14.95
N GLN A 102 -5.20 -0.60 -14.53
CA GLN A 102 -6.21 0.46 -14.50
C GLN A 102 -5.74 1.70 -13.72
N TYR A 103 -5.18 1.52 -12.52
CA TYR A 103 -4.69 2.65 -11.72
C TYR A 103 -3.44 3.29 -12.31
N LYS A 104 -2.56 2.49 -12.92
CA LYS A 104 -1.39 2.98 -13.66
C LYS A 104 -1.80 3.85 -14.84
N ASP A 105 -2.74 3.41 -15.67
CA ASP A 105 -3.21 4.17 -16.84
C ASP A 105 -3.84 5.51 -16.43
N ARG A 106 -4.57 5.53 -15.30
CA ARG A 106 -5.12 6.75 -14.72
C ARG A 106 -4.02 7.69 -14.23
N LEU A 107 -2.99 7.17 -13.57
CA LEU A 107 -1.84 7.95 -13.11
C LEU A 107 -1.08 8.58 -14.29
N ASP A 108 -0.81 7.80 -15.34
CA ASP A 108 -0.13 8.27 -16.54
C ASP A 108 -0.97 9.36 -17.25
N SER A 109 -2.29 9.20 -17.28
CA SER A 109 -3.22 10.17 -17.86
C SER A 109 -3.27 11.52 -17.14
N ILE A 110 -3.06 11.55 -15.81
CA ILE A 110 -3.03 12.80 -15.04
C ILE A 110 -1.65 13.48 -15.08
N GLN A 111 -0.57 12.73 -15.23
CA GLN A 111 0.80 13.26 -15.28
C GLN A 111 1.20 13.78 -16.66
N SER A 112 0.52 13.31 -17.72
CA SER A 112 0.76 13.73 -19.10
C SER A 112 0.04 15.03 -19.49
N LYS A 113 -0.65 15.68 -18.55
CA LYS A 113 -1.39 16.96 -18.74
C LYS A 113 -0.65 18.09 -18.05
#